data_AF-A0A7S2P9T5-F1
#
_entry.id   AF-A0A7S2P9T5-F1
#
_cell.length_a   1.000
_cell.length_b   1.000
_cell.length_c   1.000
_cell.angle_alpha   90.00
_cell.angle_beta   90.00
_cell.angle_gamma   90.00
#
_symmetry.space_group_name_H-M   'P 1'
#
loop_
_entity.id
_entity.type
_entity.pdbx_description
1 polymer ?
#
loop_
_entity_poly.entity_id
_entity_poly.type
_entity_poly.pdbx_seq_one_letter_code
_entity_poly.pdbx_strand_id
1 'polypeptide(L)'
;MNLNTTAAKISAPDITFSPDLQREAKEVYVIGRKAGLTQQNFVSVTSAENDEKIIGALLNSIKESGKATTFLTDERKLTVIALPAEDKISRNNHTFSPHEITDSLDGLHSSARENLVQICVIDQEIEKFMCPVAAAIARAMPLYHSKSSLKELAPTSGVNVTFYSNNADEVPTHPSAEKEMKLHRLFAMGSV
;
A
#
# COMPACT_ATOMS: atom_id res chain seq x y z
N MET A 1 17.90 -12.39 -46.23
CA MET A 1 16.57 -12.66 -45.67
C MET A 1 16.19 -11.46 -44.81
N ASN A 2 15.15 -10.70 -45.19
CA ASN A 2 14.66 -9.55 -44.42
C ASN A 2 13.63 -10.04 -43.40
N LEU A 3 13.94 -9.94 -42.11
CA LEU A 3 13.03 -10.21 -41.00
C LEU A 3 12.27 -8.91 -40.69
N ASN A 4 11.12 -8.71 -41.34
CA ASN A 4 10.14 -7.71 -40.91
C ASN A 4 9.27 -8.34 -39.82
N THR A 5 9.67 -8.22 -38.56
CA THR A 5 8.80 -8.52 -37.41
C THR A 5 7.91 -7.31 -37.14
N THR A 6 6.68 -7.36 -37.64
CA THR A 6 5.62 -6.41 -37.27
C THR A 6 5.25 -6.69 -35.81
N ALA A 7 5.77 -5.90 -34.87
CA ALA A 7 5.33 -5.95 -33.48
C ALA A 7 3.81 -5.73 -33.44
N ALA A 8 3.06 -6.64 -32.82
CA ALA A 8 1.65 -6.43 -32.57
C ALA A 8 1.50 -5.11 -31.80
N LYS A 9 0.65 -4.19 -32.29
CA LYS A 9 0.29 -2.99 -31.54
C LYS A 9 -0.43 -3.44 -30.27
N ILE A 10 0.32 -3.57 -29.17
CA ILE A 10 -0.24 -3.71 -27.84
C ILE A 10 -0.82 -2.34 -27.51
N SER A 11 -2.14 -2.20 -27.64
CA SER A 11 -2.84 -1.04 -27.09
C SER A 11 -2.71 -1.16 -25.57
N ALA A 12 -1.99 -0.24 -24.93
CA ALA A 12 -2.11 -0.10 -23.49
C ALA A 12 -3.61 0.16 -23.18
N PRO A 13 -4.20 -0.53 -22.19
CA PRO A 13 -5.57 -0.23 -21.80
C PRO A 13 -5.63 1.24 -21.34
N ASP A 14 -6.65 1.98 -21.79
CA ASP A 14 -6.90 3.35 -21.32
C ASP A 14 -7.09 3.33 -19.80
N ILE A 15 -6.09 3.87 -19.09
CA ILE A 15 -6.09 3.93 -17.62
C ILE A 15 -6.96 5.12 -17.23
N THR A 16 -8.21 4.85 -16.86
CA THR A 16 -9.08 5.84 -16.22
C THR A 16 -8.74 5.91 -14.73
N PHE A 17 -8.31 7.09 -14.28
CA PHE A 17 -8.05 7.35 -12.87
C PHE A 17 -9.37 7.72 -12.19
N SER A 18 -9.97 6.79 -11.45
CA SER A 18 -11.13 7.09 -10.61
C SER A 18 -10.66 7.95 -9.42
N PRO A 19 -11.34 9.06 -9.09
CA PRO A 19 -11.06 9.81 -7.87
C PRO A 19 -11.51 9.08 -6.59
N ASP A 20 -12.27 7.99 -6.68
CA ASP A 20 -12.92 7.29 -5.55
C ASP A 20 -12.26 5.92 -5.19
N LEU A 21 -10.96 5.79 -5.45
CA LEU A 21 -10.18 4.54 -5.27
C LEU A 21 -10.30 3.91 -3.88
N GLN A 22 -10.63 4.69 -2.84
CA GLN A 22 -10.78 4.20 -1.46
C GLN A 22 -11.96 3.24 -1.29
N ARG A 23 -13.05 3.43 -2.06
CA ARG A 23 -14.24 2.54 -2.02
C ARG A 23 -14.15 1.40 -3.02
N GLU A 24 -13.30 1.52 -4.03
CA GLU A 24 -13.11 0.50 -5.07
C GLU A 24 -12.08 -0.56 -4.65
N ALA A 25 -11.18 -0.24 -3.70
CA ALA A 25 -10.16 -1.17 -3.23
C ALA A 25 -10.78 -2.39 -2.54
N LYS A 26 -10.35 -3.60 -2.92
CA LYS A 26 -10.77 -4.85 -2.25
C LYS A 26 -9.86 -5.23 -1.09
N GLU A 27 -8.62 -4.77 -1.12
CA GLU A 27 -7.67 -4.92 -0.01
C GLU A 27 -7.05 -3.58 0.37
N VAL A 28 -6.93 -3.35 1.68
CA VAL A 28 -6.31 -2.16 2.27
C VAL A 28 -5.19 -2.60 3.19
N TYR A 29 -4.00 -2.04 3.00
CA TYR A 29 -2.84 -2.19 3.88
C TYR A 29 -2.59 -0.87 4.58
N VAL A 30 -2.43 -0.89 5.89
CA VAL A 30 -2.00 0.26 6.67
C VAL A 30 -0.67 -0.06 7.34
N ILE A 31 0.33 0.76 7.07
CA ILE A 31 1.71 0.57 7.50
C ILE A 31 2.10 1.73 8.38
N GLY A 32 2.65 1.48 9.56
CA GLY A 32 3.14 2.54 10.43
C GLY A 32 3.74 2.00 11.72
N ARG A 33 4.28 2.88 12.55
CA ARG A 33 4.71 2.51 13.91
C ARG A 33 3.50 2.49 14.84
N LYS A 34 3.46 1.55 15.79
CA LYS A 34 2.31 1.36 16.67
C LYS A 34 1.84 2.64 17.38
N ALA A 35 2.77 3.50 17.81
CA ALA A 35 2.45 4.79 18.44
C ALA A 35 1.64 5.75 17.54
N GLY A 36 1.82 5.67 16.22
CA GLY A 36 1.09 6.48 15.23
C GLY A 36 -0.16 5.81 14.67
N LEU A 37 -0.43 4.54 15.00
CA LEU A 37 -1.58 3.78 14.50
C LEU A 37 -2.76 3.90 15.47
N THR A 38 -3.59 4.93 15.30
CA THR A 38 -4.79 5.18 16.11
C THR A 38 -6.06 4.85 15.33
N GLN A 39 -7.15 4.46 16.01
CA GLN A 39 -8.42 4.16 15.35
C GLN A 39 -8.91 5.28 14.42
N GLN A 40 -8.71 6.55 14.80
CA GLN A 40 -9.11 7.71 13.99
C GLN A 40 -8.41 7.74 12.62
N ASN A 41 -7.12 7.40 12.58
CA ASN A 41 -6.36 7.32 11.32
C ASN A 41 -6.88 6.23 10.39
N PHE A 42 -7.42 5.15 10.96
CA PHE A 42 -8.03 4.08 10.17
C PHE A 42 -9.41 4.45 9.66
N VAL A 43 -10.24 5.12 10.47
CA VAL A 43 -11.57 5.57 10.05
C VAL A 43 -11.45 6.56 8.90
N SER A 44 -10.49 7.50 8.96
CA SER A 44 -10.26 8.44 7.85
C SER A 44 -9.78 7.74 6.57
N VAL A 45 -8.92 6.72 6.68
CA VAL A 45 -8.36 6.00 5.54
C VAL A 45 -9.32 4.98 4.93
N THR A 46 -10.10 4.30 5.76
CA THR A 46 -11.01 3.23 5.32
C THR A 46 -12.43 3.73 5.10
N SER A 47 -12.80 4.92 5.57
CA SER A 47 -14.20 5.41 5.60
C SER A 47 -15.18 4.45 6.32
N ALA A 48 -14.67 3.59 7.21
CA ALA A 48 -15.43 2.52 7.85
C ALA A 48 -15.81 2.88 9.29
N GLU A 49 -16.64 3.91 9.47
CA GLU A 49 -17.08 4.39 10.79
C GLU A 49 -17.74 3.28 11.65
N ASN A 50 -18.39 2.31 11.00
CA ASN A 50 -19.02 1.19 11.70
C ASN A 50 -18.02 0.12 12.20
N ASP A 51 -16.75 0.18 11.77
CA ASP A 51 -15.73 -0.83 12.05
C ASP A 51 -14.74 -0.42 13.15
N GLU A 52 -14.98 0.68 13.88
CA GLU A 52 -14.11 1.16 14.96
C GLU A 52 -13.75 0.06 15.97
N LYS A 53 -14.72 -0.77 16.36
CA LYS A 53 -14.51 -1.89 17.28
C LYS A 53 -13.62 -2.97 16.69
N ILE A 54 -13.79 -3.28 15.39
CA ILE A 54 -12.98 -4.27 14.66
C ILE A 54 -11.55 -3.76 14.55
N ILE A 55 -11.38 -2.50 14.16
CA ILE A 55 -10.08 -1.83 14.05
C ILE A 55 -9.39 -1.79 15.41
N GLY A 56 -10.12 -1.46 16.48
CA GLY A 56 -9.59 -1.44 17.85
C GLY A 56 -9.10 -2.82 18.29
N ALA A 57 -9.90 -3.87 18.06
CA ALA A 57 -9.50 -5.24 18.36
C ALA A 57 -8.27 -5.68 17.55
N LEU A 58 -8.20 -5.31 16.26
CA LEU A 58 -7.06 -5.60 15.39
C LEU A 58 -5.78 -4.92 15.89
N LEU A 59 -5.83 -3.63 16.22
CA LEU A 59 -4.67 -2.90 16.76
C LEU A 59 -4.19 -3.47 18.10
N ASN A 60 -5.13 -3.87 18.96
CA ASN A 60 -4.80 -4.50 20.24
C ASN A 60 -4.17 -5.90 20.08
N SER A 61 -4.47 -6.61 19.00
CA SER A 61 -3.88 -7.92 18.71
C SER A 61 -2.39 -7.84 18.35
N ILE A 62 -1.94 -6.70 17.82
CA ILE A 62 -0.55 -6.46 17.45
C ILE A 62 0.20 -5.95 18.69
N LYS A 63 1.31 -6.59 19.07
CA LYS A 63 2.07 -6.22 20.28
C LYS A 63 2.92 -4.96 20.09
N GLU A 64 4.14 -5.08 19.60
CA GLU A 64 5.04 -3.93 19.40
C GLU A 64 5.32 -3.74 17.90
N SER A 65 5.56 -4.85 17.20
CA SER A 65 5.64 -4.94 15.75
C SER A 65 4.94 -6.21 15.26
N GLY A 66 4.68 -6.27 13.96
CA GLY A 66 4.10 -7.44 13.30
C GLY A 66 2.99 -7.08 12.34
N LYS A 67 2.24 -8.10 11.90
CA LYS A 67 1.15 -7.97 10.94
C LYS A 67 -0.10 -8.66 11.45
N ALA A 68 -1.25 -8.03 11.27
CA ALA A 68 -2.55 -8.66 11.51
C ALA A 68 -3.53 -8.29 10.40
N THR A 69 -4.48 -9.19 10.10
CA THR A 69 -5.45 -9.02 9.01
C THR A 69 -6.86 -9.35 9.51
N THR A 70 -7.84 -8.60 9.04
CA THR A 70 -9.27 -8.82 9.27
C THR A 70 -10.09 -8.48 8.02
N PHE A 71 -11.39 -8.73 8.07
CA PHE A 71 -12.35 -8.21 7.11
C PHE A 71 -13.17 -7.09 7.75
N LEU A 72 -13.45 -6.07 6.96
CA LEU A 72 -14.36 -4.97 7.29
C LEU A 72 -15.81 -5.38 7.02
N THR A 73 -16.77 -4.60 7.52
CA THR A 73 -18.20 -4.90 7.32
C THR A 73 -18.63 -4.79 5.85
N ASP A 74 -17.87 -4.06 5.03
CA ASP A 74 -18.08 -3.94 3.58
C ASP A 74 -17.29 -4.98 2.75
N GLU A 75 -16.86 -6.08 3.40
CA GLU A 75 -16.15 -7.22 2.81
C GLU A 75 -14.72 -6.92 2.34
N ARG A 76 -14.22 -5.68 2.49
CA ARG A 76 -12.81 -5.38 2.19
C ARG A 76 -11.89 -6.05 3.21
N LYS A 77 -10.75 -6.53 2.74
CA LYS A 77 -9.70 -7.08 3.60
C LYS A 77 -8.78 -5.98 4.10
N LEU A 78 -8.70 -5.79 5.41
CA LEU A 78 -7.80 -4.83 6.06
C LEU A 78 -6.60 -5.57 6.65
N THR A 79 -5.39 -5.14 6.29
CA THR A 79 -4.13 -5.63 6.87
C THR A 79 -3.38 -4.48 7.53
N VAL A 80 -2.98 -4.66 8.77
CA VAL A 80 -2.17 -3.69 9.52
C VAL A 80 -0.78 -4.25 9.70
N ILE A 81 0.22 -3.45 9.34
CA ILE A 81 1.65 -3.75 9.48
C ILE A 81 2.22 -2.72 10.46
N ALA A 82 2.47 -3.16 11.69
CA ALA A 82 3.15 -2.37 12.71
C ALA A 82 4.67 -2.56 12.58
N LEU A 83 5.37 -1.49 12.21
CA LEU A 83 6.83 -1.47 12.13
C LEU A 83 7.45 -1.45 13.53
N PRO A 84 8.68 -1.97 13.70
CA PRO A 84 9.41 -1.86 14.95
C PRO A 84 9.52 -0.42 15.44
N ALA A 85 9.42 -0.25 16.76
CA ALA A 85 9.73 1.02 17.41
C ALA A 85 11.20 1.41 17.12
N GLU A 86 11.45 2.71 16.99
CA GLU A 86 12.76 3.23 16.57
C GLU A 86 13.90 2.80 17.52
N ASP A 87 13.64 2.73 18.82
CA ASP A 87 14.59 2.29 19.85
C ASP A 87 14.98 0.80 19.75
N LYS A 88 14.20 0.01 19.00
CA LYS A 88 14.47 -1.41 18.74
C LYS A 88 15.27 -1.64 17.46
N ILE A 89 15.53 -0.60 16.68
CA ILE A 89 16.27 -0.68 15.42
C ILE A 89 17.77 -0.52 15.71
N SER A 90 18.56 -1.46 15.20
CA SER A 90 20.02 -1.39 15.38
C SER A 90 20.61 -0.18 14.65
N ARG A 91 21.70 0.39 15.19
CA ARG A 91 22.40 1.56 14.63
C ARG A 91 22.82 1.43 13.15
N ASN A 92 22.92 0.21 12.64
CA ASN A 92 23.34 -0.08 11.27
C ASN A 92 22.16 -0.33 10.32
N ASN A 93 20.93 -0.31 10.83
CA ASN A 93 19.72 -0.48 10.04
C ASN A 93 19.07 0.88 9.75
N HIS A 94 18.30 0.93 8.67
CA HIS A 94 17.49 2.10 8.35
C HIS A 94 16.36 2.27 9.37
N THR A 95 16.18 3.49 9.88
CA THR A 95 15.24 3.86 10.97
C THR A 95 13.76 3.53 10.69
N PHE A 96 13.41 3.36 9.42
CA PHE A 96 12.07 2.97 9.00
C PHE A 96 11.90 1.46 8.72
N SER A 97 12.96 0.66 8.86
CA SER A 97 12.97 -0.78 8.59
C SER A 97 12.27 -1.19 7.28
N PRO A 98 12.68 -0.66 6.11
CA PRO A 98 12.06 -0.97 4.81
C PRO A 98 12.07 -2.46 4.45
N HIS A 99 12.98 -3.25 5.02
CA HIS A 99 13.01 -4.71 4.84
C HIS A 99 11.75 -5.38 5.44
N GLU A 100 11.32 -4.94 6.63
CA GLU A 100 10.08 -5.42 7.27
C GLU A 100 8.84 -5.11 6.41
N ILE A 101 8.85 -3.98 5.68
CA ILE A 101 7.77 -3.63 4.74
C ILE A 101 7.75 -4.63 3.59
N THR A 102 8.89 -4.88 2.96
CA THR A 102 8.99 -5.84 1.84
C THR A 102 8.55 -7.24 2.27
N ASP A 103 9.03 -7.72 3.43
CA ASP A 103 8.70 -9.04 3.95
C ASP A 103 7.22 -9.15 4.35
N SER A 104 6.65 -8.08 4.94
CA SER A 104 5.25 -8.06 5.37
C SER A 104 4.26 -8.00 4.21
N LEU A 105 4.68 -7.46 3.06
CA LEU A 105 3.90 -7.37 1.83
C LEU A 105 4.05 -8.61 0.93
N ASP A 106 4.53 -9.74 1.47
CA ASP A 106 4.52 -11.00 0.73
C ASP A 106 3.10 -11.35 0.24
N GLY A 107 3.01 -11.82 -1.01
CA GLY A 107 1.73 -12.08 -1.69
C GLY A 107 1.01 -10.86 -2.28
N LEU A 108 1.45 -9.62 -2.01
CA LEU A 108 0.84 -8.39 -2.56
C LEU A 108 0.70 -8.46 -4.09
N HIS A 109 1.74 -8.95 -4.77
CA HIS A 109 1.75 -9.09 -6.23
C HIS A 109 0.62 -9.96 -6.78
N SER A 110 0.17 -10.97 -6.04
CA SER A 110 -0.94 -11.84 -6.48
C SER A 110 -2.27 -11.11 -6.34
N SER A 111 -2.48 -10.44 -5.19
CA SER A 111 -3.67 -9.64 -4.93
C SER A 111 -3.84 -8.50 -5.92
N ALA A 112 -2.75 -7.75 -6.17
CA ALA A 112 -2.73 -6.59 -7.05
C ALA A 112 -2.94 -6.90 -8.54
N ARG A 113 -2.96 -8.19 -8.94
CA ARG A 113 -3.31 -8.61 -10.30
C ARG A 113 -4.79 -8.85 -10.50
N GLU A 114 -5.48 -9.24 -9.44
CA GLU A 114 -6.92 -9.52 -9.48
C GLU A 114 -7.74 -8.33 -8.98
N ASN A 115 -7.17 -7.52 -8.09
CA ASN A 115 -7.86 -6.48 -7.36
C ASN A 115 -7.11 -5.15 -7.36
N LEU A 116 -7.85 -4.07 -7.10
CA LEU A 116 -7.25 -2.83 -6.62
C LEU A 116 -6.88 -2.97 -5.15
N VAL A 117 -5.61 -2.70 -4.84
CA VAL A 117 -5.05 -2.70 -3.50
C VAL A 117 -4.66 -1.28 -3.11
N GLN A 118 -5.08 -0.85 -1.93
CA GLN A 118 -4.68 0.42 -1.34
C GLN A 118 -3.63 0.19 -0.25
N ILE A 119 -2.54 0.96 -0.26
CA ILE A 119 -1.52 0.94 0.77
C ILE A 119 -1.39 2.35 1.34
N CYS A 120 -1.62 2.48 2.64
CA CYS A 120 -1.52 3.73 3.36
C CYS A 120 -0.37 3.64 4.36
N VAL A 121 0.61 4.52 4.22
CA VAL A 121 1.75 4.59 5.12
C VAL A 121 1.58 5.80 6.03
N ILE A 122 1.57 5.56 7.34
CA ILE A 122 1.27 6.55 8.37
C ILE A 122 2.45 6.62 9.32
N ASP A 123 3.20 7.72 9.28
CA ASP A 123 4.31 7.97 10.19
C ASP A 123 4.64 9.46 10.29
N GLN A 124 5.08 9.92 11.46
CA GLN A 124 5.40 11.34 11.70
C GLN A 124 6.55 11.84 10.83
N GLU A 125 7.50 10.96 10.50
CA GLU A 125 8.68 11.33 9.71
C GLU A 125 8.58 10.84 8.27
N ILE A 126 7.38 10.47 7.80
CA ILE A 126 7.22 9.82 6.50
C ILE A 126 7.79 10.66 5.36
N GLU A 127 7.73 11.98 5.45
CA GLU A 127 8.29 12.91 4.45
C GLU A 127 9.79 12.70 4.22
N LYS A 128 10.55 12.32 5.24
CA LYS A 128 11.99 12.03 5.13
C LYS A 128 12.25 10.65 4.52
N PHE A 129 11.29 9.74 4.62
CA PHE A 129 11.45 8.31 4.32
C PHE A 129 10.55 7.82 3.16
N MET A 130 9.87 8.72 2.44
CA MET A 130 8.98 8.35 1.33
C MET A 130 9.69 7.48 0.28
N CYS A 131 10.88 7.89 -0.15
CA CYS A 131 11.66 7.18 -1.17
C CYS A 131 12.03 5.74 -0.76
N PRO A 132 12.68 5.48 0.39
CA PRO A 132 13.02 4.12 0.80
C PRO A 132 11.77 3.25 1.04
N VAL A 133 10.66 3.83 1.52
CA VAL A 133 9.39 3.10 1.68
C VAL A 133 8.77 2.74 0.34
N ALA A 134 8.68 3.70 -0.58
CA ALA A 134 8.21 3.47 -1.94
C ALA A 134 9.03 2.38 -2.64
N ALA A 135 10.36 2.41 -2.48
CA ALA A 135 11.24 1.38 -3.00
C ALA A 135 10.98 0.00 -2.37
N ALA A 136 10.72 -0.07 -1.06
CA ALA A 136 10.38 -1.31 -0.38
C ALA A 136 9.06 -1.92 -0.87
N ILE A 137 8.03 -1.09 -1.06
CA ILE A 137 6.73 -1.50 -1.62
C ILE A 137 6.91 -1.98 -3.06
N ALA A 138 7.66 -1.25 -3.88
CA ALA A 138 7.94 -1.65 -5.26
C ALA A 138 8.68 -3.00 -5.32
N ARG A 139 9.62 -3.26 -4.40
CA ARG A 139 10.33 -4.55 -4.31
C ARG A 139 9.41 -5.72 -3.95
N ALA A 140 8.37 -5.47 -3.15
CA ALA A 140 7.37 -6.49 -2.82
C ALA A 140 6.46 -6.86 -4.02
N MET A 141 6.56 -6.12 -5.12
CA MET A 141 5.83 -6.36 -6.36
C MET A 141 6.77 -6.81 -7.49
N PRO A 142 7.25 -8.06 -7.49
CA PRO A 142 8.07 -8.55 -8.59
C PRO A 142 7.28 -8.48 -9.91
N LEU A 143 7.72 -7.61 -10.81
CA LEU A 143 7.11 -7.39 -12.13
C LEU A 143 7.43 -8.53 -13.11
N TYR A 144 8.54 -9.24 -12.90
CA TYR A 144 8.95 -10.32 -13.77
C TYR A 144 8.29 -11.64 -13.37
N HIS A 145 7.52 -12.22 -14.28
CA HIS A 145 7.07 -13.60 -14.18
C HIS A 145 7.25 -14.32 -15.52
N SER A 146 7.68 -15.58 -15.48
CA SER A 146 7.75 -16.47 -16.64
C SER A 146 6.67 -17.56 -16.63
N LYS A 147 5.74 -17.50 -15.67
CA LYS A 147 4.66 -18.49 -15.55
C LYS A 147 3.67 -18.31 -16.70
N SER A 148 3.50 -19.36 -17.50
CA SER A 148 2.65 -19.41 -18.69
C SER A 148 1.14 -19.46 -18.40
N SER A 149 0.74 -19.70 -17.15
CA SER A 149 -0.66 -19.92 -16.74
C SER A 149 -1.26 -18.76 -15.95
N LEU A 150 -0.71 -17.55 -16.07
CA LEU A 150 -1.22 -16.41 -15.31
C LEU A 150 -2.43 -15.80 -16.01
N LYS A 151 -3.47 -15.54 -15.23
CA LYS A 151 -4.61 -14.75 -15.68
C LYS A 151 -4.13 -13.37 -16.15
N GLU A 152 -4.78 -12.86 -17.20
CA GLU A 152 -4.61 -11.48 -17.62
C GLU A 152 -4.91 -10.53 -16.47
N LEU A 153 -4.20 -9.41 -16.43
CA LEU A 153 -4.41 -8.35 -15.43
C LEU A 153 -5.84 -7.82 -15.57
N ALA A 154 -6.60 -7.81 -14.48
CA ALA A 154 -7.92 -7.20 -14.51
C ALA A 154 -7.78 -5.68 -14.80
N PRO A 155 -8.65 -5.06 -15.61
CA PRO A 155 -8.54 -3.64 -15.95
C PRO A 155 -8.48 -2.70 -14.73
N THR A 156 -9.17 -3.08 -13.66
CA THR A 156 -9.26 -2.34 -12.40
C THR A 156 -8.19 -2.75 -11.38
N SER A 157 -7.28 -3.67 -11.72
CA SER A 157 -6.25 -4.16 -10.79
C SER A 157 -5.08 -3.19 -10.63
N GLY A 158 -4.42 -3.23 -9.48
CA GLY A 158 -3.19 -2.47 -9.26
C GLY A 158 -2.97 -2.11 -7.80
N VAL A 159 -1.97 -1.26 -7.57
CA VAL A 159 -1.64 -0.75 -6.23
C VAL A 159 -1.68 0.77 -6.25
N ASN A 160 -2.38 1.34 -5.27
CA ASN A 160 -2.32 2.76 -4.93
C ASN A 160 -1.58 2.91 -3.60
N VAL A 161 -0.62 3.83 -3.54
CA VAL A 161 0.17 4.10 -2.33
C VAL A 161 -0.06 5.55 -1.91
N THR A 162 -0.45 5.75 -0.65
CA THR A 162 -0.67 7.07 -0.05
C THR A 162 0.16 7.21 1.22
N PHE A 163 0.75 8.38 1.42
CA PHE A 163 1.59 8.69 2.57
C PHE A 163 0.91 9.76 3.44
N TYR A 164 0.82 9.52 4.74
CA TYR A 164 0.21 10.42 5.72
C TYR A 164 1.22 10.76 6.81
N SER A 165 1.45 12.06 7.01
CA SER A 165 2.23 12.57 8.13
C SER A 165 1.30 12.86 9.30
N ASN A 166 1.52 12.20 10.43
CA ASN A 166 0.78 12.47 11.67
C ASN A 166 1.53 13.51 12.52
N ASN A 167 1.72 14.73 11.99
CA ASN A 167 2.23 15.81 12.82
C ASN A 167 1.18 16.17 13.88
N ALA A 168 1.49 15.89 15.15
CA ALA A 168 0.59 16.06 16.29
C ALA A 168 0.20 17.53 16.59
N ASP A 169 0.70 18.49 15.81
CA ASP A 169 0.43 19.92 15.97
C ASP A 169 -0.69 20.45 15.05
N GLU A 170 -1.30 19.61 14.21
CA GLU A 170 -2.50 19.98 13.45
C GLU A 170 -3.71 19.16 13.93
N VAL A 171 -4.50 19.76 14.82
CA VAL A 171 -5.90 19.36 14.99
C VAL A 171 -6.59 19.64 13.65
N PRO A 172 -7.16 18.64 12.95
CA PRO A 172 -7.79 18.89 11.66
C PRO A 172 -9.16 19.54 11.88
N THR A 173 -9.17 20.86 12.07
CA THR A 173 -10.36 21.65 11.77
C THR A 173 -10.43 21.81 10.25
N HIS A 174 -11.14 20.89 9.59
CA HIS A 174 -11.43 20.87 8.14
C HIS A 174 -10.24 20.55 7.20
N PRO A 175 -10.51 19.99 6.00
CA PRO A 175 -9.49 19.33 5.17
C PRO A 175 -8.58 20.37 4.53
N SER A 176 -7.45 20.62 5.18
CA SER A 176 -6.41 21.49 4.66
C SER A 176 -5.40 20.64 3.89
N ALA A 177 -5.39 20.86 2.58
CA ALA A 177 -4.35 20.48 1.61
C ALA A 177 -3.79 19.05 1.73
N GLU A 178 -4.49 18.10 1.10
CA GLU A 178 -3.85 16.89 0.57
C GLU A 178 -2.61 17.28 -0.25
N LYS A 179 -1.40 17.11 0.29
CA LYS A 179 -0.22 16.94 -0.55
C LYS A 179 -0.21 15.50 -1.03
N GLU A 180 -1.09 15.26 -1.99
CA GLU A 180 -1.19 13.99 -2.69
C GLU A 180 0.06 13.79 -3.56
N MET A 181 1.09 13.13 -3.03
CA MET A 181 2.18 12.64 -3.86
C MET A 181 1.80 11.25 -4.38
N LYS A 182 1.05 11.22 -5.49
CA LYS A 182 0.69 9.98 -6.20
C LYS A 182 1.96 9.33 -6.74
N LEU A 183 2.42 8.22 -6.16
CA LEU A 183 3.44 7.38 -6.78
C LEU A 183 2.76 6.61 -7.93
N HIS A 184 2.88 7.11 -9.15
CA HIS A 184 2.21 6.53 -10.31
C HIS A 184 2.76 5.14 -10.67
N ARG A 185 1.83 4.22 -11.04
CA ARG A 185 2.01 2.84 -11.52
C ARG A 185 3.40 2.58 -12.13
N LEU A 186 4.19 1.72 -11.47
CA LEU A 186 5.42 1.15 -12.03
C LEU A 186 5.04 -0.05 -12.91
N PHE A 187 4.97 0.13 -14.23
CA PHE A 187 4.96 -0.97 -15.18
C PHE A 187 6.23 -0.94 -16.01
N ALA A 188 7.07 -1.96 -15.83
CA ALA A 188 8.16 -2.24 -16.73
C ALA A 188 7.56 -2.80 -18.03
N MET A 189 7.59 -2.00 -19.09
CA MET A 189 7.52 -2.52 -20.45
C MET A 189 8.83 -3.26 -20.73
N GLY A 190 8.81 -4.57 -20.52
CA GLY A 190 9.89 -5.48 -20.91
C GLY A 190 9.40 -6.40 -22.01
N SER A 191 9.60 -6.01 -23.26
CA SER A 191 9.51 -6.94 -24.39
C SER A 191 10.89 -7.55 -24.64
N VAL A 192 10.94 -8.87 -24.74
CA VAL A 192 11.92 -9.60 -25.58
C VAL A 192 11.21 -9.87 -26.90
#